data_AF-A0A0L0FAL3-F1
#
_entry.id   AF-A0A0L0FAL3-F1
#
_cell.length_a   1.000
_cell.length_b   1.000
_cell.length_c   1.000
_cell.angle_alpha   90.00
_cell.angle_beta   90.00
_cell.angle_gamma   90.00
#
_symmetry.space_group_name_H-M   'P 1'
#
loop_
_entity.id
_entity.type
_entity.pdbx_description
1 polymer ?
#
loop_
_entity_poly.entity_id
_entity_poly.type
_entity_poly.pdbx_seq_one_letter_code
_entity_poly.pdbx_strand_id
1 'polypeptide(L)'
;MMKTVGFTLPMFHGRGFFQYNFGLTPMRKPLVTIVGKPIELPKLDNPTQDDVDKYHQEYIDALKDIYNRWKQDLAPDRKSSMNIVA
;
A
#
# COMPACT_ATOMS: atom_id res chain seq x y z
N MET A 1 20.92 -10.97 34.01
CA MET A 1 20.88 -12.14 33.11
C MET A 1 21.60 -11.80 31.80
N MET A 2 22.86 -11.40 31.86
CA MET A 2 23.73 -11.07 30.72
C MET A 2 25.13 -11.58 31.05
N LYS A 3 25.34 -12.89 31.13
CA LYS A 3 26.69 -13.46 31.34
C LYS A 3 26.96 -14.79 30.62
N THR A 4 26.08 -15.27 29.72
CA THR A 4 26.30 -16.61 29.11
C THR A 4 26.06 -16.70 27.61
N VAL A 5 25.56 -15.65 26.95
CA VAL A 5 25.43 -15.60 25.49
C VAL A 5 25.93 -14.23 25.05
N GLY A 6 27.02 -14.19 24.28
CA GLY A 6 27.64 -12.95 23.77
C GLY A 6 26.82 -12.23 22.70
N PHE A 7 25.56 -12.63 22.52
CA PHE A 7 24.62 -12.06 21.56
C PHE A 7 23.25 -11.92 22.23
N THR A 8 22.62 -10.76 22.09
CA THR A 8 21.28 -10.49 22.60
C THR A 8 20.26 -11.21 21.71
N LEU A 9 19.49 -12.14 22.28
CA LEU A 9 18.34 -12.71 21.57
C LEU A 9 17.28 -11.60 21.40
N PRO A 10 16.94 -11.19 20.17
CA PRO A 10 15.91 -10.17 19.97
C PRO A 10 14.56 -10.72 20.44
N MET A 11 13.82 -9.91 21.19
CA MET A 11 12.42 -10.22 21.49
C MET A 11 11.59 -9.98 20.24
N PHE A 12 10.96 -11.04 19.72
CA PHE A 12 10.05 -10.94 18.59
C PHE A 12 8.62 -10.70 19.08
N HIS A 13 7.97 -9.66 18.58
CA HIS A 13 6.57 -9.34 18.89
C HIS A 13 5.71 -9.58 17.65
N GLY A 14 5.09 -10.76 17.60
CA GLY A 14 4.34 -11.25 16.45
C GLY A 14 3.48 -12.47 16.79
N ARG A 15 3.01 -13.20 15.78
CA ARG A 15 2.31 -14.48 15.92
C ARG A 15 3.25 -15.66 15.71
N GLY A 16 2.98 -16.77 16.41
CA GLY A 16 3.66 -18.04 16.22
C GLY A 16 3.12 -18.78 15.01
N PHE A 17 3.94 -19.70 14.47
CA PHE A 17 3.52 -20.59 13.39
C PHE A 17 2.38 -21.52 13.81
N PHE A 18 2.34 -21.93 15.08
CA PHE A 18 1.32 -22.83 15.64
C PHE A 18 0.46 -22.21 16.75
N GLN A 19 0.93 -21.16 17.42
CA GLN A 19 0.19 -20.44 18.48
C GLN A 19 0.00 -18.97 18.12
N TYR A 20 -1.17 -18.43 18.42
CA TYR A 20 -1.56 -17.07 18.02
C TYR A 20 -1.18 -15.95 18.99
N ASN A 21 -0.60 -16.30 20.14
CA ASN A 21 -0.34 -15.34 21.23
C ASN A 21 1.09 -14.78 21.22
N PHE A 22 2.06 -15.46 20.59
CA PHE A 22 3.46 -15.02 20.54
C PHE A 22 4.24 -15.74 19.42
N GLY A 23 5.11 -15.02 18.68
CA GLY A 23 6.07 -15.63 17.77
C GLY A 23 6.72 -14.68 16.77
N LEU A 24 7.37 -15.26 15.76
CA LEU A 24 8.29 -14.58 14.85
C LEU A 24 7.61 -13.87 13.66
N THR A 25 6.33 -14.16 13.40
CA THR A 25 5.65 -13.68 12.19
C THR A 25 4.88 -12.37 12.44
N PRO A 26 4.75 -11.46 11.46
CA PRO A 26 3.99 -10.23 11.64
C PRO A 26 2.52 -10.48 12.01
N MET A 27 1.93 -9.54 12.74
CA MET A 27 0.50 -9.54 13.04
C MET A 27 -0.32 -9.35 11.76
N ARG A 28 -1.41 -10.13 11.64
CA ARG A 28 -2.36 -9.98 10.53
C ARG A 28 -3.03 -8.61 10.61
N LYS A 29 -3.03 -7.87 9.52
CA LYS A 29 -3.82 -6.65 9.34
C LYS A 29 -4.78 -6.84 8.16
N PRO A 30 -5.99 -6.27 8.22
CA PRO A 30 -6.91 -6.32 7.09
C PRO A 30 -6.28 -5.62 5.88
N LEU A 31 -6.41 -6.25 4.71
CA LEU A 31 -6.04 -5.67 3.42
C LEU A 31 -7.31 -5.35 2.66
N VAL A 32 -7.47 -4.09 2.25
CA VAL A 32 -8.64 -3.61 1.53
C VAL A 32 -8.20 -3.21 0.12
N THR A 33 -8.82 -3.81 -0.89
CA THR A 33 -8.59 -3.48 -2.30
C THR A 33 -9.81 -2.74 -2.83
N ILE A 34 -9.58 -1.56 -3.42
CA ILE A 34 -10.63 -0.74 -4.03
C ILE A 34 -10.36 -0.69 -5.53
N VAL A 35 -11.40 -0.94 -6.32
CA VAL A 35 -11.34 -0.84 -7.79
C VAL A 35 -12.02 0.46 -8.22
N GLY A 36 -11.31 1.23 -9.03
CA GLY A 36 -11.77 2.51 -9.56
C GLY A 36 -12.74 2.40 -10.73
N LYS A 37 -13.13 3.57 -11.24
CA LYS A 37 -13.86 3.68 -12.52
C LYS A 37 -12.94 3.18 -13.65
N PRO A 38 -13.45 2.41 -14.63
CA PRO A 38 -12.68 2.06 -15.82
C PRO A 38 -12.33 3.31 -16.63
N ILE A 39 -11.13 3.31 -17.21
CA ILE A 39 -10.65 4.34 -18.15
C ILE A 39 -10.62 3.69 -19.53
N GLU A 40 -11.35 4.26 -20.47
CA GLU A 40 -11.40 3.76 -21.84
C GLU A 40 -10.20 4.31 -22.62
N LEU A 41 -9.33 3.41 -23.07
CA LEU A 41 -8.14 3.76 -23.84
C LEU A 41 -8.34 3.41 -25.31
N PRO A 42 -8.22 4.38 -26.24
CA PRO A 42 -8.22 4.06 -27.66
C PRO A 42 -6.94 3.29 -28.02
N LYS A 43 -7.05 2.37 -28.97
CA LYS A 43 -5.86 1.76 -29.58
C LYS A 43 -5.30 2.74 -30.61
N LEU A 44 -4.10 3.22 -30.36
CA LEU A 44 -3.36 4.11 -31.25
C LEU A 44 -2.12 3.35 -31.76
N ASP A 45 -1.92 3.32 -33.08
CA ASP A 45 -0.79 2.58 -33.67
C ASP A 45 0.56 3.24 -33.39
N ASN A 46 0.59 4.58 -33.35
CA ASN A 46 1.78 5.37 -33.00
C ASN A 46 1.35 6.50 -32.05
N PRO A 47 1.26 6.24 -30.73
CA PRO A 47 0.86 7.25 -29.76
C PRO A 47 1.91 8.36 -29.65
N THR A 48 1.46 9.59 -29.52
CA THR A 48 2.33 10.74 -29.23
C THR A 48 2.55 10.87 -27.72
N GLN A 49 3.55 11.65 -27.30
CA GLN A 49 3.76 11.93 -25.88
C GLN A 49 2.55 12.64 -25.26
N ASP A 50 1.92 13.56 -26.01
CA ASP A 50 0.73 14.28 -25.56
C ASP A 50 -0.45 13.34 -25.31
N ASP A 51 -0.61 12.28 -26.14
CA ASP A 51 -1.63 11.26 -25.93
C ASP A 51 -1.38 10.49 -24.62
N VAL A 52 -0.12 10.11 -24.38
CA VAL A 52 0.27 9.40 -23.14
C VAL A 52 0.02 10.28 -21.93
N ASP A 53 0.47 11.54 -21.97
CA ASP A 53 0.33 12.48 -20.86
C ASP A 53 -1.14 12.75 -20.54
N LYS A 54 -1.99 12.87 -21.56
CA LYS A 54 -3.44 13.02 -21.38
C LYS A 54 -4.04 11.88 -20.57
N TYR A 55 -3.84 10.64 -21.00
CA TYR A 55 -4.44 9.48 -20.31
C TYR A 55 -3.74 9.19 -18.98
N HIS A 56 -2.45 9.52 -18.85
CA HIS A 56 -1.74 9.44 -17.58
C HIS A 56 -2.32 10.41 -16.55
N GLN A 57 -2.66 11.64 -16.94
CA GLN A 57 -3.34 12.59 -16.05
C GLN A 57 -4.73 12.09 -15.66
N GLU A 58 -5.52 11.57 -16.61
CA GLU A 58 -6.83 10.98 -16.31
C GLU A 58 -6.73 9.83 -15.28
N TYR A 59 -5.71 8.98 -15.41
CA TYR A 59 -5.41 7.93 -14.44
C TYR A 59 -5.03 8.48 -13.06
N ILE A 60 -4.13 9.48 -13.01
CA ILE A 60 -3.72 10.12 -11.77
C ILE A 60 -4.91 10.74 -11.03
N ASP A 61 -5.79 11.43 -11.76
CA ASP A 61 -6.94 12.10 -11.15
C ASP A 61 -7.96 11.10 -10.62
N ALA A 62 -8.21 10.00 -11.35
CA ALA A 62 -9.03 8.89 -10.86
C ALA A 62 -8.46 8.27 -9.57
N LEU A 63 -7.13 8.12 -9.47
CA LEU A 63 -6.48 7.63 -8.24
C LEU A 63 -6.64 8.62 -7.07
N LYS A 64 -6.46 9.92 -7.31
CA LYS A 64 -6.66 10.96 -6.30
C LYS A 64 -8.09 10.96 -5.78
N ASP A 65 -9.08 10.77 -6.65
CA ASP A 65 -10.49 10.72 -6.27
C ASP A 65 -10.80 9.54 -5.36
N ILE A 66 -10.31 8.34 -5.71
CA ILE A 66 -10.46 7.13 -4.89
C ILE A 66 -9.82 7.34 -3.51
N TYR A 67 -8.59 7.86 -3.49
CA TYR A 67 -7.89 8.15 -2.25
C TYR A 67 -8.65 9.16 -1.39
N ASN A 68 -9.11 10.26 -1.99
CA ASN A 68 -9.85 11.30 -1.27
C ASN A 68 -11.16 10.80 -0.68
N ARG A 69 -11.84 9.88 -1.38
CA ARG A 69 -13.08 9.27 -0.92
C ARG A 69 -12.88 8.37 0.31
N TRP A 70 -11.82 7.57 0.33
CA TRP A 70 -11.68 6.49 1.32
C TRP A 70 -10.62 6.71 2.40
N LYS A 71 -9.76 7.74 2.28
CA LYS A 71 -8.63 7.96 3.20
C LYS A 71 -9.01 8.09 4.67
N GLN A 72 -10.20 8.59 4.99
CA GLN A 72 -10.62 8.77 6.39
C GLN A 72 -11.13 7.46 6.99
N ASP A 73 -11.89 6.68 6.21
CA ASP A 73 -12.51 5.45 6.71
C ASP A 73 -11.51 4.28 6.77
N LEU A 74 -10.65 4.17 5.76
CA LEU A 74 -9.70 3.04 5.65
C LEU A 74 -8.34 3.31 6.27
N ALA A 75 -7.97 4.58 6.43
CA ALA A 75 -6.66 4.98 6.97
C ALA A 75 -6.75 6.22 7.89
N PRO A 76 -7.53 6.16 8.99
CA PRO A 76 -7.67 7.27 9.93
C PRO A 76 -6.33 7.65 10.56
N ASP A 77 -5.50 6.67 10.93
CA ASP A 77 -4.20 6.86 11.59
C ASP A 77 -3.02 6.95 10.60
N ARG A 78 -3.26 7.46 9.38
CA ARG A 78 -2.21 7.55 8.35
C ARG A 78 -1.07 8.47 8.79
N LYS A 79 0.17 8.02 8.58
CA LYS A 79 1.39 8.81 8.88
C LYS A 79 1.79 9.75 7.75
N SER A 80 1.38 9.45 6.52
CA SER A 80 1.66 10.24 5.33
C SER A 80 0.44 10.27 4.42
N SER A 81 0.36 11.29 3.58
CA SER A 81 -0.61 11.34 2.48
C SER A 81 -0.12 10.56 1.27
N MET A 82 -1.03 10.29 0.32
CA MET A 82 -0.69 9.74 -0.98
C MET A 82 0.40 10.57 -1.66
N ASN A 83 1.41 9.89 -2.21
CA ASN A 83 2.47 10.47 -3.02
C ASN A 83 2.54 9.68 -4.33
N ILE A 84 2.41 10.38 -5.46
CA ILE A 84 2.53 9.78 -6.80
C ILE A 84 3.92 10.17 -7.31
N VAL A 85 4.73 9.17 -7.64
CA VAL A 85 6.04 9.37 -8.25
C VAL A 85 5.85 9.36 -9.75
N ALA A 86 6.22 10.47 -10.39
CA ALA A 86 6.23 10.62 -11.85
C ALA A 86 7.60 10.22 -12.41
#